data_AF-A0A6J2LNL6-F1
#
_entry.id   AF-A0A6J2LNL6-F1
#
_cell.length_a   1.000
_cell.length_b   1.000
_cell.length_c   1.000
_cell.angle_alpha   90.00
_cell.angle_beta   90.00
_cell.angle_gamma   90.00
#
_symmetry.space_group_name_H-M   'P 1'
#
loop_
_entity.id
_entity.type
_entity.pdbx_description
1 polymer ?
#
loop_
_entity_poly.entity_id
_entity_poly.type
_entity_poly.pdbx_seq_one_letter_code
_entity_poly.pdbx_strand_id
1 'polypeptide(L)'
;MASAVFEGTSLVNMFVRGCWVNGIRRLIVSRRGDEEEFFEIRTEWSDRSVLYLHRSFADLGRLWQRLRDAFPEDRPELARAPLRQGLVAIKDAHDIETRLNEVEKLLKAIISMPCKYSRSEVVLTFFERSPLDQVLKNDNVHKIQPSFQSPVKISEIMRSNGFCLANTETIVIDHSIPNGKEQHLGVDPAEHL
;
A
#
# COMPACT_ATOMS: atom_id res chain seq x y z
N MET A 1 -14.48 -2.15 27.73
CA MET A 1 -13.13 -2.67 27.46
C MET A 1 -13.28 -3.94 26.67
N ALA A 2 -12.99 -3.92 25.36
CA ALA A 2 -13.02 -5.12 24.54
C ALA A 2 -11.63 -5.77 24.62
N SER A 3 -11.52 -6.82 25.43
CA SER A 3 -10.37 -7.71 25.44
C SER A 3 -10.47 -8.58 24.20
N ALA A 4 -9.56 -8.40 23.24
CA ALA A 4 -9.37 -9.36 22.18
C ALA A 4 -8.75 -10.61 22.81
N VAL A 5 -9.58 -11.63 22.98
CA VAL A 5 -9.16 -12.96 23.43
C VAL A 5 -8.38 -13.59 22.28
N PHE A 6 -7.06 -13.72 22.45
CA PHE A 6 -6.21 -14.49 21.55
C PHE A 6 -6.49 -15.98 21.78
N GLU A 7 -7.16 -16.62 20.83
CA GLU A 7 -7.28 -18.08 20.81
C GLU A 7 -5.96 -18.73 20.35
N GLY A 8 -5.37 -19.56 21.20
CA GLY A 8 -4.79 -20.82 20.73
C GLY A 8 -3.27 -20.97 20.63
N THR A 9 -2.43 -19.98 20.94
CA THR A 9 -1.00 -20.21 21.17
C THR A 9 -0.48 -19.29 22.27
N SER A 10 0.42 -19.80 23.11
CA SER A 10 1.04 -19.06 24.20
C SER A 10 1.60 -17.71 23.72
N LEU A 11 0.93 -16.61 24.08
CA LEU A 11 1.34 -15.21 23.84
C LEU A 11 2.73 -14.88 24.39
N VAL A 12 3.36 -15.77 25.17
CA VAL A 12 4.54 -15.45 25.98
C VAL A 12 5.83 -15.39 25.15
N ASN A 13 5.83 -15.78 23.86
CA ASN A 13 7.05 -15.82 23.05
C ASN A 13 6.90 -15.40 21.58
N MET A 14 5.84 -14.68 21.21
CA MET A 14 5.72 -14.16 19.84
C MET A 14 6.62 -12.93 19.66
N PHE A 15 7.47 -12.94 18.62
CA PHE A 15 8.33 -11.82 18.28
C PHE A 15 8.64 -11.78 16.79
N VAL A 16 9.02 -10.59 16.31
CA VAL A 16 9.51 -10.41 14.93
C VAL A 16 10.98 -10.83 14.89
N ARG A 17 11.29 -11.83 14.07
CA ARG A 17 12.63 -12.39 13.88
C ARG A 17 13.45 -11.60 12.87
N GLY A 18 12.80 -11.08 11.84
CA GLY A 18 13.46 -10.31 10.77
C GLY A 18 12.52 -9.35 10.08
N CYS A 19 13.07 -8.27 9.53
CA CYS A 19 12.32 -7.30 8.75
C CYS A 19 13.17 -6.74 7.59
N TRP A 20 12.52 -6.47 6.47
CA TRP A 20 13.10 -5.91 5.25
C TRP A 20 12.17 -4.87 4.66
N VAL A 21 12.73 -3.85 4.03
CA VAL A 21 11.96 -2.82 3.33
C VAL A 21 12.10 -3.06 1.83
N ASN A 22 10.99 -3.41 1.18
CA ASN A 22 10.97 -3.81 -0.22
C ASN A 22 10.84 -2.61 -1.17
N GLY A 23 10.24 -1.51 -0.71
CA GLY A 23 9.93 -0.38 -1.56
C GLY A 23 9.03 0.64 -0.89
N ILE A 24 8.50 1.55 -1.71
CA ILE A 24 7.55 2.57 -1.30
C ILE A 24 6.34 2.56 -2.23
N ARG A 25 5.16 2.74 -1.65
CA ARG A 25 3.88 2.80 -2.35
C ARG A 25 3.18 4.09 -1.96
N ARG A 26 2.76 4.87 -2.96
CA ARG A 26 2.00 6.11 -2.76
C ARG A 26 0.51 5.82 -2.97
N LEU A 27 -0.32 6.23 -2.01
CA LEU A 27 -1.75 5.96 -1.98
C LEU A 27 -2.54 7.25 -1.77
N ILE A 28 -3.70 7.36 -2.42
CA ILE A 28 -4.65 8.43 -2.13
C ILE A 28 -5.41 8.06 -0.84
N VAL A 29 -5.21 8.84 0.22
CA VAL A 29 -5.75 8.54 1.57
C VAL A 29 -6.93 9.44 1.94
N SER A 30 -7.23 10.48 1.16
CA SER A 30 -8.36 11.37 1.41
C SER A 30 -9.27 11.51 0.19
N ARG A 31 -10.54 11.83 0.46
CA ARG A 31 -11.52 12.15 -0.60
C ARG A 31 -11.14 13.40 -1.41
N ARG A 32 -10.23 14.22 -0.88
CA ARG A 32 -9.74 15.45 -1.53
C ARG A 32 -8.56 15.16 -2.48
N GLY A 33 -8.10 13.90 -2.54
CA GLY A 33 -6.96 13.51 -3.35
C GLY A 33 -5.62 13.65 -2.64
N ASP A 34 -5.60 13.77 -1.31
CA ASP A 34 -4.34 13.81 -0.57
C ASP A 34 -3.64 12.46 -0.69
N GLU A 35 -2.35 12.50 -1.03
CA GLU A 35 -1.53 11.33 -1.22
C GLU A 35 -0.56 11.14 -0.05
N GLU A 36 -0.39 9.90 0.38
CA GLU A 36 0.53 9.51 1.44
C GLU A 36 1.43 8.37 0.97
N GLU A 37 2.69 8.42 1.38
CA GLU A 37 3.68 7.39 1.08
C GLU A 37 3.76 6.35 2.20
N PHE A 38 3.76 5.08 1.80
CA PHE A 38 3.87 3.93 2.68
C PHE A 38 5.09 3.10 2.31
N PHE A 39 5.91 2.75 3.30
CA PHE A 39 6.98 1.78 3.15
C PHE A 39 6.39 0.36 3.12
N GLU A 40 6.76 -0.40 2.10
CA GLU A 40 6.38 -1.81 1.95
C GLU A 40 7.37 -2.67 2.75
N ILE A 41 6.92 -3.24 3.85
CA ILE A 41 7.76 -3.94 4.83
C ILE A 41 7.42 -5.43 4.80
N ARG A 42 8.42 -6.28 4.60
CA ARG A 42 8.30 -7.73 4.81
C ARG A 42 8.81 -8.06 6.22
N THR A 43 8.05 -8.84 6.98
CA THR A 43 8.47 -9.33 8.30
C THR A 43 8.42 -10.85 8.38
N GLU A 44 9.38 -11.45 9.06
CA GLU A 44 9.35 -12.86 9.48
C GLU A 44 9.15 -12.93 10.99
N TRP A 45 8.19 -13.73 11.44
CA TRP A 45 7.86 -13.92 12.85
C TRP A 45 8.47 -15.20 13.42
N SER A 46 8.47 -15.32 14.74
CA SER A 46 8.99 -16.47 15.48
C SER A 46 8.32 -17.81 15.12
N ASP A 47 7.08 -17.78 14.63
CA ASP A 47 6.34 -18.94 14.13
C ASP A 47 6.62 -19.26 12.65
N ARG A 48 7.58 -18.54 12.04
CA ARG A 48 7.94 -18.57 10.62
C ARG A 48 6.88 -17.98 9.68
N SER A 49 5.85 -17.34 10.21
CA SER A 49 4.90 -16.60 9.38
C SER A 49 5.57 -15.37 8.75
N VAL A 50 5.16 -15.06 7.53
CA VAL A 50 5.63 -13.89 6.78
C VAL A 50 4.47 -12.93 6.56
N LEU A 51 4.64 -11.68 6.97
CA LEU A 51 3.67 -10.61 6.74
C LEU A 51 4.28 -9.57 5.80
N TYR A 52 3.40 -8.95 5.00
CA TYR A 52 3.71 -7.79 4.18
C TYR A 52 2.85 -6.65 4.71
N LEU A 53 3.49 -5.55 5.09
CA LEU A 53 2.92 -4.45 5.82
C LEU A 53 3.19 -3.14 5.09
N HIS A 54 2.33 -2.16 5.31
CA HIS A 54 2.44 -0.80 4.78
C HIS A 54 2.44 0.15 5.96
N ARG A 55 3.53 0.90 6.13
CA ARG A 55 3.68 1.86 7.22
C ARG A 55 4.16 3.20 6.68
N SER A 56 3.49 4.26 7.10
CA SER A 56 3.88 5.63 6.80
C SER A 56 5.03 6.08 7.71
N PHE A 57 5.65 7.21 7.37
CA PHE A 57 6.56 7.90 8.30
C PHE A 57 5.83 8.31 9.60
N ALA A 58 4.55 8.68 9.50
CA ALA A 58 3.74 9.03 10.67
C ALA A 58 3.52 7.81 11.60
N ASP A 59 3.38 6.60 11.07
CA ASP A 59 3.30 5.38 11.86
C ASP A 59 4.58 5.12 12.67
N LEU A 60 5.75 5.33 12.07
CA LEU A 60 7.03 5.23 12.77
C LEU A 60 7.14 6.25 13.91
N GLY A 61 6.69 7.49 13.65
CA GLY A 61 6.60 8.53 14.68
C GLY A 61 5.65 8.17 15.82
N ARG A 62 4.48 7.59 15.50
CA ARG A 62 3.51 7.11 16.50
C ARG A 62 4.06 5.96 17.33
N LEU A 63 4.77 5.02 16.71
CA LEU A 63 5.45 3.93 17.41
C LEU A 63 6.42 4.47 18.46
N TRP A 64 7.25 5.44 18.07
CA TRP A 64 8.19 6.09 18.97
C TRP A 64 7.50 6.72 20.19
N GLN A 65 6.41 7.48 19.98
CA GLN A 65 5.68 8.10 21.09
C GLN A 65 5.03 7.05 22.00
N ARG A 66 4.32 6.07 21.42
CA ARG A 66 3.66 5.01 22.20
C ARG A 66 4.65 4.20 23.03
N LEU A 67 5.86 3.98 22.53
CA LEU A 67 6.90 3.26 23.28
C LEU A 67 7.33 4.08 24.52
N ARG A 68 7.53 5.40 24.38
CA ARG A 68 7.88 6.27 25.51
C ARG A 68 6.77 6.41 26.54
N ASP A 69 5.52 6.28 26.10
CA ASP A 69 4.36 6.34 26.99
C ASP A 69 4.12 5.03 27.72
N ALA A 70 4.41 3.88 27.06
CA ALA A 70 4.34 2.57 27.69
C ALA A 70 5.45 2.33 28.72
N PHE A 71 6.62 2.97 28.55
CA PHE A 71 7.78 2.84 29.44
C PHE A 71 8.23 4.22 29.98
N PRO A 72 7.44 4.85 30.86
CA PRO A 72 7.73 6.20 31.35
C PRO A 72 9.05 6.29 32.12
N GLU A 73 9.37 5.27 32.91
CA GLU A 73 10.61 5.22 33.71
C GLU A 73 11.87 5.07 32.83
N ASP A 74 11.74 4.41 31.68
CA ASP A 74 12.84 4.17 30.75
C ASP A 74 13.00 5.30 29.72
N ARG A 75 12.23 6.40 29.81
CA ARG A 75 12.30 7.53 28.86
C ARG A 75 13.72 8.06 28.60
N PRO A 76 14.61 8.21 29.60
CA PRO A 76 15.99 8.64 29.36
C PRO A 76 16.79 7.63 28.53
N GLU A 77 16.58 6.33 28.76
CA GLU A 77 17.20 5.24 28.01
C GLU A 77 16.68 5.21 26.57
N LEU A 78 15.35 5.24 26.40
CA LEU A 78 14.69 5.33 25.10
C LEU A 78 15.12 6.57 24.33
N ALA A 79 15.30 7.72 24.98
CA ALA A 79 15.75 8.95 24.32
C ALA A 79 17.16 8.82 23.69
N ARG A 80 17.99 7.90 24.21
CA ARG A 80 19.29 7.54 23.64
C ARG A 80 19.19 6.40 22.62
N ALA A 81 18.05 5.72 22.54
CA ALA A 81 17.85 4.65 21.58
C ALA A 81 17.93 5.19 20.15
N PRO A 82 18.36 4.35 19.19
CA PRO A 82 18.52 4.74 17.79
C PRO A 82 17.21 5.16 17.11
N LEU A 83 16.06 4.97 17.78
CA LEU A 83 14.74 5.34 17.30
C LEU A 83 14.61 6.81 16.88
N ARG A 84 14.97 7.74 17.77
CA ARG A 84 14.86 9.17 17.47
C ARG A 84 15.83 9.58 16.35
N GLN A 85 17.05 9.05 16.39
CA GLN A 85 18.07 9.36 15.38
C GLN A 85 17.69 8.79 14.01
N GLY A 86 17.16 7.57 13.95
CA GLY A 86 16.67 6.95 12.72
C GLY A 86 15.49 7.71 12.11
N LEU A 87 14.55 8.21 12.92
CA LEU A 87 13.47 9.07 12.42
C LEU A 87 13.98 10.36 11.78
N VAL A 88 15.03 10.96 12.35
CA VAL A 88 15.70 12.15 11.77
C VAL A 88 16.42 11.77 10.47
N ALA A 89 17.18 10.67 10.47
CA ALA A 89 17.89 10.20 9.29
C ALA A 89 16.96 9.90 8.10
N ILE A 90 15.79 9.29 8.35
CA ILE A 90 14.78 9.04 7.32
C ILE A 90 14.23 10.35 6.75
N LYS A 91 14.03 11.36 7.61
CA LYS A 91 13.53 12.69 7.20
C LYS A 91 14.59 13.46 6.39
N ASP A 92 15.85 13.31 6.75
CA ASP A 92 16.98 14.00 6.12
C ASP A 92 17.49 13.27 4.85
N ALA A 93 17.00 12.06 4.58
CA ALA A 93 17.32 11.31 3.37
C ALA A 93 16.65 11.96 2.14
N HIS A 94 17.46 12.29 1.13
CA HIS A 94 17.01 12.99 -0.07
C HIS A 94 16.64 12.04 -1.20
N ASP A 95 17.34 10.92 -1.32
CA ASP A 95 17.08 9.89 -2.32
C ASP A 95 16.30 8.70 -1.73
N ILE A 96 15.56 8.02 -2.59
CA ILE A 96 14.65 6.95 -2.19
C ILE A 96 15.44 5.77 -1.60
N GLU A 97 16.58 5.40 -2.19
CA GLU A 97 17.36 4.24 -1.75
C GLU A 97 17.90 4.43 -0.33
N THR A 98 18.53 5.58 -0.04
CA THR A 98 18.97 5.96 1.31
C THR A 98 17.80 5.98 2.27
N ARG A 99 16.65 6.55 1.87
CA ARG A 99 15.45 6.61 2.72
C ARG A 99 14.96 5.21 3.09
N LEU A 100 14.89 4.27 2.13
CA LEU A 100 14.50 2.88 2.39
C LEU A 100 15.51 2.16 3.30
N ASN A 101 16.81 2.39 3.09
CA ASN A 101 17.87 1.83 3.93
C ASN A 101 17.78 2.33 5.38
N GLU A 102 17.54 3.63 5.60
CA GLU A 102 17.37 4.19 6.94
C GLU A 102 16.11 3.65 7.64
N VAL A 103 15.02 3.43 6.90
CA VAL A 103 13.82 2.75 7.43
C VAL A 103 14.16 1.32 7.84
N GLU A 104 14.86 0.56 6.99
CA GLU A 104 15.22 -0.83 7.32
C GLU A 104 16.15 -0.91 8.54
N LYS A 105 17.15 -0.03 8.63
CA LYS A 105 18.03 0.09 9.80
C LYS A 105 17.24 0.39 11.07
N LEU A 106 16.29 1.32 11.00
CA LEU A 106 15.43 1.67 12.13
C LEU A 106 14.59 0.46 12.59
N LEU A 107 13.94 -0.24 11.66
CA LEU A 107 13.12 -1.42 11.97
C LEU A 107 13.96 -2.54 12.58
N LYS A 108 15.15 -2.80 12.02
CA LYS A 108 16.11 -3.77 12.57
C LYS A 108 16.56 -3.40 13.98
N ALA A 109 16.82 -2.12 14.24
CA ALA A 109 17.16 -1.63 15.56
C ALA A 109 16.01 -1.85 16.56
N ILE A 110 14.75 -1.61 16.14
CA ILE A 110 13.55 -1.83 16.97
C ILE A 110 13.44 -3.28 17.41
N ILE A 111 13.52 -4.23 16.47
CA ILE A 111 13.37 -5.66 16.78
C ILE A 111 14.59 -6.22 17.55
N SER A 112 15.73 -5.53 17.50
CA SER A 112 16.96 -5.89 18.24
C SER A 112 17.07 -5.25 19.62
N MET A 113 16.13 -4.38 20.01
CA MET A 113 16.09 -3.81 21.36
C MET A 113 15.93 -4.91 22.44
N PRO A 114 16.28 -4.62 23.71
CA PRO A 114 15.95 -5.50 24.83
C PRO A 114 14.51 -6.00 24.78
N CYS A 115 14.30 -7.27 25.15
CA CYS A 115 13.01 -7.96 25.00
C CYS A 115 11.83 -7.21 25.64
N LYS A 116 12.07 -6.46 26.73
CA LYS A 116 11.05 -5.60 27.35
C LYS A 116 10.44 -4.59 26.38
N TYR A 117 11.21 -4.11 25.39
CA TYR A 117 10.74 -3.19 24.36
C TYR A 117 10.37 -3.92 23.07
N SER A 118 11.25 -4.75 22.52
CA SER A 118 11.05 -5.40 21.21
C SER A 118 9.90 -6.41 21.19
N ARG A 119 9.53 -6.96 22.34
CA ARG A 119 8.37 -7.84 22.52
C ARG A 119 7.21 -7.18 23.27
N SER A 120 7.27 -5.86 23.46
CA SER A 120 6.16 -5.11 24.04
C SER A 120 4.96 -5.11 23.09
N GLU A 121 3.74 -5.05 23.64
CA GLU A 121 2.50 -4.93 22.86
C GLU A 121 2.58 -3.78 21.83
N VAL A 122 3.17 -2.65 22.21
CA VAL A 122 3.35 -1.50 21.33
C VAL A 122 4.15 -1.83 20.08
N VAL A 123 5.24 -2.60 20.22
CA VAL A 123 6.08 -3.01 19.07
C VAL A 123 5.40 -4.13 18.28
N LEU A 124 4.84 -5.13 18.96
CA LEU A 124 4.20 -6.26 18.28
C LEU A 124 2.99 -5.79 17.45
N THR A 125 2.12 -4.94 18.00
CA THR A 125 0.97 -4.38 17.27
C THR A 125 1.37 -3.51 16.08
N PHE A 126 2.55 -2.86 16.12
CA PHE A 126 3.07 -2.14 14.96
C PHE A 126 3.40 -3.08 13.79
N PHE A 127 3.86 -4.30 14.07
CA PHE A 127 4.20 -5.29 13.04
C PHE A 127 3.03 -6.22 12.65
N GLU A 128 1.88 -6.13 13.33
CA GLU A 128 0.69 -6.89 12.95
C GLU A 128 0.02 -6.34 11.69
N ARG A 129 -0.83 -7.14 11.02
CA ARG A 129 -1.58 -6.66 9.85
C ARG A 129 -2.57 -5.57 10.26
N SER A 130 -2.43 -4.38 9.67
CA SER A 130 -3.42 -3.31 9.78
C SER A 130 -4.61 -3.56 8.84
N PRO A 131 -5.74 -2.84 9.01
CA PRO A 131 -6.84 -2.88 8.03
C PRO A 131 -6.39 -2.53 6.61
N LEU A 132 -5.46 -1.56 6.47
CA LEU A 132 -4.87 -1.20 5.18
C LEU A 132 -4.16 -2.39 4.52
N ASP A 133 -3.38 -3.15 5.30
CA ASP A 133 -2.66 -4.32 4.80
C ASP A 133 -3.61 -5.42 4.32
N GLN A 134 -4.77 -5.56 4.95
CA GLN A 134 -5.79 -6.52 4.54
C GLN A 134 -6.43 -6.08 3.21
N VAL A 135 -6.75 -4.80 3.06
CA VAL A 135 -7.28 -4.24 1.80
C VAL A 135 -6.28 -4.42 0.67
N LEU A 136 -5.02 -3.99 0.86
CA LEU A 136 -3.98 -4.08 -0.16
C LEU A 136 -3.59 -5.53 -0.52
N LYS A 137 -3.70 -6.47 0.43
CA LYS A 137 -3.53 -7.90 0.14
C LYS A 137 -4.64 -8.43 -0.78
N ASN A 138 -5.86 -7.94 -0.60
CA ASN A 138 -7.03 -8.31 -1.39
C ASN A 138 -7.09 -7.58 -2.73
N ASP A 139 -6.38 -6.45 -2.88
CA ASP A 139 -6.25 -5.70 -4.13
C ASP A 139 -5.48 -6.43 -5.26
N ASN A 140 -5.03 -7.67 -5.03
CA ASN A 140 -4.76 -8.61 -6.14
C ASN A 140 -6.00 -8.87 -7.03
N VAL A 141 -7.21 -8.46 -6.61
CA VAL A 141 -8.44 -8.51 -7.43
C VAL A 141 -8.62 -7.25 -8.28
N HIS A 142 -7.94 -6.14 -7.96
CA HIS A 142 -7.99 -4.91 -8.76
C HIS A 142 -6.58 -4.31 -8.82
N LYS A 143 -5.66 -4.99 -9.53
CA LYS A 143 -4.91 -4.23 -10.53
C LYS A 143 -5.98 -3.40 -11.22
N ILE A 144 -6.00 -2.10 -11.01
CA ILE A 144 -6.84 -1.19 -11.78
C ILE A 144 -6.51 -1.55 -13.22
N GLN A 145 -7.36 -2.37 -13.83
CA GLN A 145 -7.42 -2.50 -15.26
C GLN A 145 -7.62 -1.05 -15.66
N PRO A 146 -6.69 -0.44 -16.43
CA PRO A 146 -7.02 0.86 -17.01
C PRO A 146 -8.38 0.63 -17.66
N SER A 147 -9.37 1.45 -17.29
CA SER A 147 -10.75 1.36 -17.76
C SER A 147 -10.85 1.75 -19.24
N PHE A 148 -9.94 1.20 -20.04
CA PHE A 148 -10.06 0.95 -21.45
C PHE A 148 -10.19 -0.56 -21.58
N GLN A 149 -11.42 -1.06 -21.40
CA GLN A 149 -11.79 -2.20 -22.22
C GLN A 149 -11.67 -1.71 -23.65
N SER A 150 -10.61 -2.13 -24.35
CA SER A 150 -10.64 -2.11 -25.81
C SER A 150 -11.97 -2.74 -26.21
N PRO A 151 -12.84 -2.04 -26.95
CA PRO A 151 -14.13 -2.59 -27.37
C PRO A 151 -13.97 -3.85 -28.24
N VAL A 152 -12.74 -4.17 -28.64
CA VAL A 152 -12.35 -5.35 -29.40
C VAL A 152 -11.55 -6.30 -28.51
N LYS A 153 -12.02 -7.55 -28.38
CA LYS A 153 -11.31 -8.63 -27.66
C LYS A 153 -10.11 -9.10 -28.49
N ILE A 154 -9.02 -9.53 -27.83
CA ILE A 154 -7.84 -10.10 -28.52
C ILE A 154 -8.22 -11.27 -29.45
N SER A 155 -9.25 -12.04 -29.09
CA SER A 155 -9.82 -13.10 -29.93
C SER A 155 -10.46 -12.61 -31.24
N GLU A 156 -10.96 -11.36 -31.28
CA GLU A 156 -11.52 -10.74 -32.48
C GLU A 156 -10.41 -10.22 -33.40
N ILE A 157 -9.31 -9.70 -32.83
CA ILE A 157 -8.10 -9.30 -33.57
C ILE A 157 -7.46 -10.51 -34.26
N MET A 158 -7.38 -11.66 -33.57
CA MET A 158 -6.83 -12.89 -34.15
C MET A 158 -7.75 -13.53 -35.20
N ARG A 159 -9.02 -13.11 -35.26
CA ARG A 159 -10.02 -13.63 -36.21
C ARG A 159 -10.13 -12.74 -37.46
N SER A 160 -9.76 -11.47 -37.37
CA SER A 160 -9.56 -10.62 -38.54
C SER A 160 -8.26 -11.02 -39.24
N ASN A 161 -8.36 -11.67 -40.40
CA ASN A 161 -7.24 -11.99 -41.29
C ASN A 161 -6.65 -10.74 -41.98
N GLY A 162 -6.28 -9.76 -41.17
CA GLY A 162 -5.71 -8.50 -41.59
C GLY A 162 -6.19 -7.39 -40.67
N PHE A 163 -5.28 -6.81 -39.88
CA PHE A 163 -5.29 -5.37 -39.70
C PHE A 163 -3.93 -4.81 -39.31
N CYS A 164 -3.80 -3.58 -39.75
CA CYS A 164 -2.66 -2.70 -39.86
C CYS A 164 -2.07 -2.29 -38.51
N LEU A 165 -0.75 -2.16 -38.45
CA LEU A 165 -0.07 -1.35 -37.44
C LEU A 165 -0.32 0.12 -37.80
N ALA A 166 -1.16 0.82 -37.04
CA ALA A 166 -1.29 2.27 -37.12
C ALA A 166 -0.84 2.89 -35.79
N ASN A 167 0.06 3.86 -35.91
CA ASN A 167 0.80 4.54 -34.85
C ASN A 167 -0.08 5.08 -33.71
N THR A 168 0.47 5.08 -32.50
CA THR A 168 -0.07 5.77 -31.32
C THR A 168 0.07 7.28 -31.48
N GLU A 169 -0.94 7.94 -32.04
CA GLU A 169 -1.10 9.38 -31.93
C GLU A 169 -2.22 9.70 -30.93
N THR A 170 -1.89 10.52 -29.94
CA THR A 170 -2.71 10.97 -28.83
C THR A 170 -4.06 11.50 -29.29
N ILE A 171 -5.16 10.81 -28.94
CA ILE A 171 -6.51 11.31 -29.19
C ILE A 171 -6.88 12.29 -28.06
N VAL A 172 -6.88 13.58 -28.38
CA VAL A 172 -7.54 14.61 -27.57
C VAL A 172 -9.02 14.61 -27.95
N ILE A 173 -9.91 14.25 -27.01
CA ILE A 173 -11.35 14.27 -27.26
C ILE A 173 -11.88 15.66 -26.87
N ASP A 174 -12.31 16.42 -27.87
CA ASP A 174 -13.07 17.66 -27.70
C ASP A 174 -14.51 17.31 -27.27
N HIS A 175 -15.00 17.92 -26.18
CA HIS A 175 -16.37 17.73 -25.71
C HIS A 175 -17.26 18.81 -26.31
N SER A 176 -17.84 18.53 -27.47
CA SER A 176 -18.98 19.29 -27.94
C SER A 176 -20.02 18.42 -28.69
N ILE A 177 -21.25 18.49 -28.14
CA ILE A 177 -22.59 18.26 -28.72
C ILE A 177 -23.11 16.80 -28.86
N PRO A 178 -24.45 16.54 -28.79
CA PRO A 178 -25.06 15.90 -27.63
C PRO A 178 -25.88 14.62 -27.95
N ASN A 179 -26.19 13.90 -26.89
CA ASN A 179 -27.07 12.74 -26.82
C ASN A 179 -28.47 13.01 -27.40
N GLY A 180 -29.02 12.10 -28.23
CA GLY A 180 -30.42 12.24 -28.67
C GLY A 180 -30.96 11.32 -29.77
N LYS A 181 -31.12 10.02 -29.44
CA LYS A 181 -32.25 9.14 -29.82
C LYS A 181 -32.59 8.90 -31.31
N GLU A 182 -32.46 7.63 -31.70
CA GLU A 182 -33.14 7.00 -32.83
C GLU A 182 -34.63 7.35 -32.88
N GLN A 183 -35.11 7.77 -34.06
CA GLN A 183 -36.52 7.68 -34.45
C GLN A 183 -36.66 7.15 -35.87
N HIS A 184 -37.32 6.00 -35.91
CA HIS A 184 -37.93 5.27 -37.00
C HIS A 184 -38.81 6.16 -37.90
N LEU A 185 -38.63 6.10 -39.23
CA LEU A 185 -39.56 6.50 -40.31
C LEU A 185 -38.81 6.19 -41.62
N GLY A 186 -39.32 5.54 -42.67
CA GLY A 186 -40.66 5.21 -43.13
C GLY A 186 -40.52 4.91 -44.63
N VAL A 187 -41.36 4.03 -45.15
CA VAL A 187 -41.27 3.29 -46.42
C VAL A 187 -41.72 4.10 -47.66
N ASP A 188 -41.03 3.84 -48.80
CA ASP A 188 -41.37 4.01 -50.25
C ASP A 188 -41.71 5.41 -50.85
N PRO A 189 -41.41 5.63 -52.16
CA PRO A 189 -42.39 5.28 -53.19
C PRO A 189 -41.85 4.60 -54.46
N ALA A 190 -42.72 3.76 -54.99
CA ALA A 190 -42.66 3.07 -56.27
C ALA A 190 -42.87 4.01 -57.50
N GLU A 191 -42.21 3.60 -58.59
CA GLU A 191 -42.65 3.54 -60.00
C GLU A 191 -43.00 4.79 -60.86
N HIS A 192 -42.30 4.83 -62.00
CA HIS A 192 -42.74 5.11 -63.38
C HIS A 192 -43.50 6.40 -63.74
N LEU A 193 -42.83 7.24 -64.56
CA LEU A 193 -43.23 7.55 -65.94
C LEU A 193 -42.03 8.08 -66.74
#